data_AF-A0A7T3P4N8-F1
#
_entry.id   AF-A0A7T3P4N8-F1
#
_cell.length_a   1.000
_cell.length_b   1.000
_cell.length_c   1.000
_cell.angle_alpha   90.00
_cell.angle_beta   90.00
_cell.angle_gamma   90.00
#
_symmetry.space_group_name_H-M   'P 1'
#
loop_
_entity.id
_entity.type
_entity.pdbx_description
1 polymer ?
#
loop_
_entity_poly.entity_id
_entity_poly.type
_entity_poly.pdbx_seq_one_letter_code
_entity_poly.pdbx_strand_id
1 'polypeptide(L)'
;MEEYNISMEELMNGSEPYQPYYQRPETYIVPIMFALIFVIGVVGNGTLVAVFVRHKAMRNVPNTYILSLALADLLVIITCVPFTSIVYTVESWPWGVTVCRVSEAAKDVSIGVSVFTLTALSADRYFAIVDPLRKLHATGGSKRATRLTVATAIGIWLLAAMLATPAYVGSYVRTFVVNPTTQFLVCYPYPPEWGETYPSTMVLLRFLVYYSLPLAVIALFYILMARHLVLSTQNMPGEMQGTQRQMRARRKVALTVLAFVLVFAACFLPSHVFMMWFYYCPTAQEDYNGWWHALRIIGFCFSFLNSCVNPIALYCTSGIFRKHFNRYLLCRGGSARGTRGSMSLSTSRRLTSSRKTNISMVPRTTSVGRDSSIRLISNGSSKL
;
A
#
# COMPACT_ATOMS: atom_id res chain seq x y z
N MET A 1 38.37 -38.95 47.54
CA MET A 1 38.54 -38.96 46.07
C MET A 1 37.19 -39.27 45.45
N GLU A 2 36.17 -38.44 45.76
CA GLU A 2 34.77 -38.77 45.49
C GLU A 2 33.87 -37.52 45.34
N GLU A 3 34.48 -36.32 45.25
CA GLU A 3 33.75 -35.05 45.30
C GLU A 3 33.84 -34.26 43.98
N TYR A 4 34.51 -34.79 42.95
CA TYR A 4 34.67 -34.12 41.65
C TYR A 4 33.76 -34.68 40.54
N ASN A 5 32.94 -35.68 40.84
CA ASN A 5 32.03 -36.30 39.85
C ASN A 5 30.59 -35.76 39.92
N ILE A 6 30.26 -34.92 40.91
CA ILE A 6 28.88 -34.44 41.13
C ILE A 6 28.58 -33.14 40.33
N SER A 7 29.58 -32.50 39.71
CA SER A 7 29.39 -31.22 39.01
C SER A 7 29.04 -31.32 37.52
N MET A 8 29.21 -32.48 36.87
CA MET A 8 28.94 -32.62 35.42
C MET A 8 27.55 -33.19 35.13
N GLU A 9 27.04 -34.10 35.96
CA GLU A 9 25.67 -34.63 35.82
C GLU A 9 24.61 -33.58 36.16
N GLU A 10 24.82 -32.74 37.19
CA GLU A 10 23.86 -31.67 37.54
C GLU A 10 23.86 -30.51 36.52
N LEU A 11 25.02 -30.18 35.92
CA LEU A 11 25.08 -29.17 34.85
C LEU A 11 24.41 -29.66 33.56
N MET A 12 24.42 -30.98 33.31
CA MET A 12 23.73 -31.62 32.18
C MET A 12 22.23 -31.85 32.45
N ASN A 13 21.79 -31.86 33.70
CA ASN A 13 20.38 -32.02 34.10
C ASN A 13 19.61 -30.69 34.15
N GLY A 14 20.30 -29.55 34.25
CA GLY A 14 19.69 -28.21 34.32
C GLY A 14 19.51 -27.50 32.99
N SER A 15 20.16 -27.96 31.92
CA SER A 15 19.92 -27.49 30.56
C SER A 15 18.78 -28.29 29.95
N GLU A 16 17.67 -27.64 29.59
CA GLU A 16 16.63 -28.32 28.81
C GLU A 16 17.26 -29.03 27.62
N PRO A 17 16.98 -30.33 27.40
CA PRO A 17 17.61 -31.10 26.35
C PRO A 17 17.35 -30.42 25.01
N TYR A 18 18.40 -30.23 24.22
CA TYR A 18 18.30 -29.66 22.88
C TYR A 18 17.24 -30.45 22.08
N GLN A 19 16.12 -29.81 21.78
CA GLN A 19 15.07 -30.42 20.97
C GLN A 19 15.42 -30.25 19.50
N PRO A 20 15.71 -31.32 18.74
CA PRO A 20 16.04 -31.21 17.33
C PRO A 20 14.82 -30.78 16.51
N TYR A 21 15.05 -30.12 15.36
CA TYR A 21 13.99 -29.47 14.58
C TYR A 21 12.86 -30.43 14.16
N TYR A 22 13.14 -31.69 13.84
CA TYR A 22 12.12 -32.66 13.39
C TYR A 22 11.04 -32.99 14.44
N GLN A 23 11.29 -32.71 15.72
CA GLN A 23 10.34 -32.90 16.81
C GLN A 23 9.47 -31.67 17.09
N ARG A 24 9.81 -30.52 16.50
CA ARG A 24 9.13 -29.26 16.77
C ARG A 24 7.95 -29.05 15.82
N PRO A 25 6.76 -28.66 16.29
CA PRO A 25 5.59 -28.49 15.43
C PRO A 25 5.77 -27.39 14.38
N GLU A 26 6.55 -26.35 14.67
CA GLU A 26 6.81 -25.24 13.75
C GLU A 26 7.56 -25.67 12.48
N THR A 27 8.32 -26.76 12.53
CA THR A 27 9.02 -27.37 11.39
C THR A 27 8.07 -27.79 10.27
N TYR A 28 6.83 -28.11 10.60
CA TYR A 28 5.81 -28.49 9.63
C TYR A 28 4.83 -27.34 9.36
N ILE A 29 4.37 -26.66 10.41
CA ILE A 29 3.34 -25.62 10.31
C ILE A 29 3.86 -24.37 9.58
N VAL A 30 5.05 -23.89 9.92
CA VAL A 30 5.56 -22.62 9.39
C VAL A 30 5.88 -22.72 7.89
N PRO A 31 6.55 -23.77 7.38
CA PRO A 31 6.78 -23.91 5.94
C PRO A 31 5.50 -24.02 5.12
N ILE A 32 4.47 -24.73 5.61
CA ILE A 32 3.17 -24.80 4.92
C ILE A 32 2.55 -23.42 4.82
N MET A 33 2.54 -22.67 5.93
CA MET A 33 2.04 -21.29 5.95
C MET A 33 2.84 -20.37 5.02
N PHE A 34 4.16 -20.48 5.01
CA PHE A 34 5.03 -19.67 4.15
C PHE A 34 4.88 -20.04 2.68
N ALA A 35 4.65 -21.30 2.34
CA ALA A 35 4.31 -21.73 0.99
C ALA A 35 2.99 -21.10 0.51
N LEU A 36 1.96 -21.08 1.36
CA LEU A 36 0.69 -20.41 1.05
C LEU A 36 0.88 -18.90 0.87
N ILE A 37 1.63 -18.25 1.77
CA ILE A 37 1.98 -16.83 1.66
C ILE A 37 2.73 -16.55 0.35
N PHE A 38 3.70 -17.40 0.01
CA PHE A 38 4.47 -17.25 -1.22
C PHE A 38 3.58 -17.35 -2.46
N VAL A 39 2.74 -18.37 -2.56
CA VAL A 39 1.84 -18.56 -3.71
C VAL A 39 0.83 -17.42 -3.82
N ILE A 40 0.11 -17.11 -2.73
CA ILE A 40 -0.90 -16.03 -2.72
C ILE A 40 -0.24 -14.68 -3.02
N GLY A 41 0.89 -14.41 -2.39
CA GLY A 41 1.63 -13.17 -2.52
C GLY A 41 2.18 -12.95 -3.92
N VAL A 42 2.86 -13.94 -4.50
CA VAL A 42 3.42 -13.86 -5.86
C VAL A 42 2.30 -13.72 -6.90
N VAL A 43 1.28 -14.59 -6.83
CA VAL A 43 0.17 -14.57 -7.81
C VAL A 43 -0.65 -13.28 -7.67
N GLY A 44 -1.00 -12.90 -6.45
CA GLY A 44 -1.80 -11.71 -6.15
C GLY A 44 -1.11 -10.42 -6.56
N ASN A 45 0.08 -10.16 -6.02
CA ASN A 45 0.82 -8.94 -6.31
C ASN A 45 1.34 -8.91 -7.75
N GLY A 46 1.76 -10.06 -8.30
CA GLY A 46 2.11 -10.19 -9.71
C GLY A 46 0.94 -9.83 -10.64
N THR A 47 -0.29 -10.22 -10.28
CA THR A 47 -1.49 -9.83 -11.03
C THR A 47 -1.74 -8.32 -10.93
N LEU A 48 -1.57 -7.70 -9.76
CA LEU A 48 -1.70 -6.24 -9.61
C LEU A 48 -0.72 -5.49 -10.51
N VAL A 49 0.55 -5.90 -10.53
CA VAL A 49 1.58 -5.35 -11.42
C VAL A 49 1.17 -5.53 -12.88
N ALA A 50 0.77 -6.74 -13.28
CA ALA A 50 0.36 -7.03 -14.65
C ALA A 50 -0.84 -6.17 -15.11
N VAL A 51 -1.84 -5.98 -14.24
CA VAL A 51 -3.01 -5.13 -14.52
C VAL A 51 -2.60 -3.68 -14.71
N PHE A 52 -1.73 -3.15 -13.86
CA PHE A 52 -1.24 -1.78 -13.96
C PHE A 52 -0.46 -1.54 -15.27
N VAL A 53 0.43 -2.47 -15.63
CA VAL A 53 1.26 -2.38 -16.84
C VAL A 53 0.39 -2.50 -18.09
N ARG A 54 -0.53 -3.47 -18.15
CA ARG A 54 -1.33 -3.74 -19.37
C ARG A 54 -2.48 -2.78 -19.60
N HIS A 55 -3.05 -2.17 -18.56
CA HIS A 55 -4.22 -1.31 -18.70
C HIS A 55 -3.90 0.16 -18.44
N LYS A 56 -3.74 0.95 -19.52
CA LYS A 56 -3.48 2.40 -19.44
C LYS A 56 -4.52 3.15 -18.58
N ALA A 57 -5.79 2.71 -18.60
CA ALA A 57 -6.86 3.28 -17.78
C ALA A 57 -6.64 3.14 -16.26
N MET A 58 -5.80 2.18 -15.84
CA MET A 58 -5.44 1.97 -14.44
C MET A 58 -4.28 2.86 -13.99
N ARG A 59 -3.63 3.63 -14.87
CA ARG A 59 -2.44 4.44 -14.53
C ARG A 59 -2.83 5.81 -13.97
N ASN A 60 -3.35 5.79 -12.74
CA ASN A 60 -3.72 6.98 -11.98
C ASN A 60 -3.00 7.01 -10.62
N VAL A 61 -3.18 8.09 -9.87
CA VAL A 61 -2.47 8.33 -8.60
C VAL A 61 -2.68 7.21 -7.57
N PRO A 62 -3.92 6.84 -7.17
CA PRO A 62 -4.14 5.74 -6.23
C PRO A 62 -3.54 4.41 -6.70
N ASN A 63 -3.68 4.09 -7.98
CA ASN A 63 -3.18 2.84 -8.53
C ASN A 63 -1.65 2.80 -8.66
N THR A 64 -0.99 3.96 -8.73
CA THR A 64 0.48 4.05 -8.70
C THR A 64 1.01 3.68 -7.32
N TYR A 65 0.34 4.11 -6.25
CA TYR A 65 0.67 3.66 -4.89
C TYR A 65 0.36 2.18 -4.67
N ILE A 66 -0.74 1.67 -5.23
CA ILE A 66 -1.02 0.22 -5.22
C ILE A 66 0.09 -0.57 -5.94
N LEU A 67 0.60 -0.07 -7.07
CA LEU A 67 1.75 -0.68 -7.74
C LEU A 67 2.99 -0.66 -6.83
N SER A 68 3.27 0.46 -6.18
CA SER A 68 4.40 0.59 -5.26
C SER A 68 4.33 -0.45 -4.13
N LEU A 69 3.15 -0.63 -3.52
CA LEU A 69 2.91 -1.67 -2.51
C LEU A 69 3.14 -3.08 -3.09
N ALA A 70 2.56 -3.37 -4.26
CA ALA A 70 2.71 -4.68 -4.90
C ALA A 70 4.17 -5.02 -5.24
N LEU A 71 4.98 -4.03 -5.63
CA LEU A 71 6.42 -4.21 -5.89
C LEU A 71 7.21 -4.46 -4.60
N ALA A 72 6.90 -3.75 -3.51
CA ALA A 72 7.52 -3.98 -2.21
C ALA A 72 7.18 -5.36 -1.64
N ASP A 73 5.91 -5.76 -1.75
CA ASP A 73 5.43 -7.08 -1.36
C ASP A 73 6.11 -8.20 -2.15
N LEU A 74 6.24 -8.04 -3.48
CA LEU A 74 6.98 -9.01 -4.31
C LEU A 74 8.46 -9.08 -3.94
N LEU A 75 9.10 -7.95 -3.64
CA LEU A 75 10.49 -7.91 -3.19
C LEU A 75 10.66 -8.81 -1.96
N VAL A 76 9.92 -8.57 -0.87
CA VAL A 76 10.08 -9.34 0.37
C VAL A 76 9.65 -10.80 0.22
N ILE A 77 8.60 -11.09 -0.53
CA ILE A 77 8.13 -12.48 -0.72
C ILE A 77 9.18 -13.31 -1.48
N ILE A 78 9.79 -12.73 -2.52
CA ILE A 78 10.78 -13.45 -3.34
C ILE A 78 12.11 -13.58 -2.60
N THR A 79 12.58 -12.51 -1.94
CA THR A 79 13.93 -12.47 -1.36
C THR A 79 14.01 -12.92 0.10
N CYS A 80 12.89 -13.13 0.79
CA CYS A 80 12.90 -13.44 2.22
C CYS A 80 12.13 -14.71 2.57
N VAL A 81 10.91 -14.90 2.05
CA VAL A 81 10.03 -16.01 2.45
C VAL A 81 10.64 -17.40 2.20
N PRO A 82 11.14 -17.76 1.00
CA PRO A 82 11.71 -19.09 0.76
C PRO A 82 12.94 -19.36 1.63
N PHE A 83 13.82 -18.36 1.79
CA PHE A 83 15.04 -18.50 2.59
C PHE A 83 14.73 -18.64 4.09
N THR A 84 13.77 -17.86 4.59
CA THR A 84 13.32 -17.92 5.99
C THR A 84 12.56 -19.21 6.27
N SER A 85 11.76 -19.70 5.31
CA SER A 85 11.03 -20.96 5.44
C SER A 85 11.98 -22.14 5.67
N ILE A 86 13.10 -22.17 4.96
CA ILE A 86 14.03 -23.31 5.02
C ILE A 86 14.71 -23.40 6.38
N VAL A 87 14.91 -22.28 7.09
CA VAL A 87 15.48 -22.26 8.45
C VAL A 87 14.64 -23.05 9.47
N TYR A 88 13.34 -23.28 9.19
CA TYR A 88 12.51 -24.15 10.04
C TYR A 88 12.68 -25.64 9.71
N THR A 89 13.31 -25.97 8.58
CA THR A 89 13.49 -27.35 8.08
C THR A 89 14.95 -27.82 8.09
N VAL A 90 15.89 -26.93 8.40
CA VAL A 90 17.32 -27.24 8.51
C VAL A 90 17.88 -26.70 9.81
N GLU A 91 18.96 -27.30 10.30
CA GLU A 91 19.57 -26.91 11.58
C GLU A 91 20.29 -25.57 11.52
N SER A 92 20.78 -25.16 10.35
CA SER A 92 21.62 -23.97 10.19
C SER A 92 21.37 -23.23 8.89
N TRP A 93 21.65 -21.93 8.88
CA TRP A 93 21.52 -21.04 7.72
C TRP A 93 22.46 -21.46 6.57
N PRO A 94 21.94 -21.98 5.44
CA PRO A 94 22.78 -22.55 4.38
C PRO A 94 23.14 -21.55 3.27
N TRP A 95 22.58 -20.33 3.28
CA TRP A 95 22.60 -19.42 2.13
C TRP A 95 23.79 -18.46 2.08
N GLY A 96 24.65 -18.50 3.08
CA GLY A 96 25.77 -17.57 3.23
C GLY A 96 25.38 -16.12 3.56
N VAL A 97 26.38 -15.26 3.67
CA VAL A 97 26.24 -13.89 4.16
C VAL A 97 25.50 -12.96 3.18
N THR A 98 25.68 -13.15 1.87
CA THR A 98 25.06 -12.30 0.85
C THR A 98 23.54 -12.36 0.92
N VAL A 99 22.98 -13.57 0.98
CA VAL A 99 21.53 -13.75 1.09
C VAL A 99 21.04 -13.20 2.42
N CYS A 100 21.77 -13.40 3.52
CA CYS A 100 21.43 -12.83 4.83
C CYS A 100 21.28 -11.30 4.76
N ARG A 101 22.29 -10.60 4.22
CA ARG A 101 22.28 -9.14 4.04
C ARG A 101 21.15 -8.64 3.15
N VAL A 102 20.93 -9.32 2.02
CA VAL A 102 19.86 -8.97 1.08
C VAL A 102 18.48 -9.19 1.71
N SER A 103 18.25 -10.31 2.40
CA SER A 103 16.98 -10.60 3.04
C SER A 103 16.65 -9.62 4.17
N GLU A 104 17.61 -9.29 5.03
CA GLU A 104 17.39 -8.31 6.10
C GLU A 104 17.12 -6.90 5.54
N ALA A 105 17.88 -6.47 4.53
CA ALA A 105 17.63 -5.19 3.87
C ALA A 105 16.27 -5.17 3.15
N ALA A 106 15.90 -6.23 2.45
CA ALA A 106 14.63 -6.32 1.73
C ALA A 106 13.42 -6.30 2.67
N LYS A 107 13.52 -6.88 3.88
CA LYS A 107 12.50 -6.74 4.93
C LYS A 107 12.31 -5.27 5.29
N ASP A 108 13.39 -4.56 5.64
CA ASP A 108 13.33 -3.15 6.04
C ASP A 108 12.81 -2.24 4.90
N VAL A 109 13.28 -2.47 3.67
CA VAL A 109 12.78 -1.74 2.48
C VAL A 109 11.29 -1.96 2.28
N SER A 110 10.82 -3.22 2.35
CA SER A 110 9.41 -3.53 2.12
C SER A 110 8.50 -2.91 3.18
N ILE A 111 8.88 -2.99 4.46
CA ILE A 111 8.12 -2.38 5.56
C ILE A 111 8.09 -0.85 5.38
N GLY A 112 9.24 -0.23 5.07
CA GLY A 112 9.37 1.19 4.82
C GLY A 112 8.50 1.66 3.66
N VAL A 113 8.61 1.04 2.49
CA VAL A 113 7.79 1.37 1.33
C VAL A 113 6.30 1.20 1.64
N SER A 114 5.93 0.15 2.37
CA SER A 114 4.54 -0.11 2.76
C SER A 114 3.98 1.03 3.61
N VAL A 115 4.63 1.35 4.72
CA VAL A 115 4.10 2.32 5.68
C VAL A 115 4.16 3.74 5.13
N PHE A 116 5.25 4.13 4.46
CA PHE A 116 5.38 5.46 3.87
C PHE A 116 4.41 5.67 2.70
N THR A 117 4.11 4.61 1.94
CA THR A 117 3.06 4.67 0.90
C THR A 117 1.68 4.84 1.52
N LEU A 118 1.37 4.14 2.63
CA LEU A 118 0.11 4.32 3.36
C LEU A 118 -0.02 5.72 3.96
N THR A 119 1.08 6.29 4.48
CA THR A 119 1.12 7.69 4.93
C THR A 119 0.85 8.67 3.78
N ALA A 120 1.51 8.48 2.63
CA ALA A 120 1.30 9.32 1.45
C ALA A 120 -0.12 9.20 0.88
N LEU A 121 -0.70 7.99 0.87
CA LEU A 121 -2.10 7.76 0.52
C LEU A 121 -3.04 8.49 1.48
N SER A 122 -2.81 8.40 2.79
CA SER A 122 -3.61 9.06 3.82
C SER A 122 -3.57 10.59 3.68
N ALA A 123 -2.39 11.16 3.43
CA ALA A 123 -2.23 12.58 3.15
C ALA A 123 -2.98 13.00 1.87
N ASP A 124 -2.85 12.24 0.78
CA ASP A 124 -3.56 12.51 -0.48
C ASP A 124 -5.09 12.44 -0.31
N ARG A 125 -5.59 11.53 0.54
CA ARG A 125 -7.02 11.44 0.90
C ARG A 125 -7.47 12.64 1.71
N TYR A 126 -6.70 13.04 2.72
CA TYR A 126 -6.95 14.23 3.52
C TYR A 126 -7.06 15.48 2.64
N PHE A 127 -6.04 15.78 1.83
CA PHE A 127 -6.05 16.96 0.96
C PHE A 127 -7.15 16.92 -0.09
N ALA A 128 -7.52 15.74 -0.59
CA ALA A 128 -8.66 15.61 -1.48
C ALA A 128 -10.00 15.94 -0.79
N ILE A 129 -10.14 15.71 0.50
CA ILE A 129 -11.41 15.93 1.20
C ILE A 129 -11.50 17.36 1.74
N VAL A 130 -10.41 17.90 2.26
CA VAL A 130 -10.38 19.25 2.86
C VAL A 130 -10.34 20.36 1.81
N ASP A 131 -9.56 20.20 0.75
CA ASP A 131 -9.41 21.24 -0.27
C ASP A 131 -9.66 20.68 -1.68
N PRO A 132 -10.94 20.48 -2.05
CA PRO A 132 -11.29 19.97 -3.36
C PRO A 132 -10.89 20.93 -4.49
N LEU A 133 -10.80 22.24 -4.22
CA LEU A 133 -10.48 23.30 -5.18
C LEU A 133 -8.98 23.40 -5.48
N ARG A 134 -8.10 23.12 -4.52
CA ARG A 134 -6.65 23.03 -4.77
C ARG A 134 -6.30 21.84 -5.65
N LYS A 135 -7.05 20.72 -5.58
CA LYS A 135 -6.95 19.67 -6.61
C LYS A 135 -7.50 20.13 -7.95
N LEU A 136 -8.54 20.97 -8.00
CA LEU A 136 -9.14 21.50 -9.23
C LEU A 136 -8.22 22.52 -9.96
N HIS A 137 -7.53 23.38 -9.21
CA HIS A 137 -6.53 24.32 -9.74
C HIS A 137 -5.17 23.65 -10.00
N ALA A 138 -4.76 22.65 -9.20
CA ALA A 138 -3.62 21.79 -9.52
C ALA A 138 -3.88 20.83 -10.70
N THR A 139 -5.15 20.60 -11.08
CA THR A 139 -5.55 19.96 -12.35
C THR A 139 -5.40 20.84 -13.59
N GLY A 140 -4.52 21.84 -13.57
CA GLY A 140 -3.89 22.37 -14.80
C GLY A 140 -3.13 21.32 -15.63
N GLY A 141 -3.07 20.06 -15.18
CA GLY A 141 -2.93 18.90 -16.05
C GLY A 141 -2.88 17.60 -15.24
N SER A 142 -3.75 16.64 -15.54
CA SER A 142 -3.72 15.27 -14.98
C SER A 142 -2.30 14.66 -14.97
N LYS A 143 -1.49 15.01 -15.98
CA LYS A 143 -0.08 14.63 -16.10
C LYS A 143 0.83 15.18 -15.01
N ARG A 144 0.59 16.40 -14.48
CA ARG A 144 1.40 17.00 -13.40
C ARG A 144 1.18 16.28 -12.08
N ALA A 145 -0.08 15.98 -11.75
CA ALA A 145 -0.44 15.22 -10.55
C ALA A 145 0.18 13.81 -10.59
N THR A 146 0.08 13.10 -11.73
CA THR A 146 0.72 11.79 -11.90
C THR A 146 2.25 11.87 -11.78
N ARG A 147 2.90 12.88 -12.37
CA ARG A 147 4.36 13.06 -12.22
C ARG A 147 4.78 13.27 -10.77
N LEU A 148 4.04 14.09 -10.02
CA LEU A 148 4.32 14.31 -8.60
C LEU A 148 4.17 13.01 -7.80
N THR A 149 3.12 12.22 -8.06
CA THR A 149 2.94 10.91 -7.41
C THR A 149 4.03 9.91 -7.75
N VAL A 150 4.52 9.91 -8.99
CA VAL A 150 5.65 9.05 -9.37
C VAL A 150 6.92 9.51 -8.65
N ALA A 151 7.16 10.83 -8.57
CA ALA A 151 8.30 11.37 -7.83
C ALA A 151 8.21 11.06 -6.33
N THR A 152 7.03 11.14 -5.70
CA THR A 152 6.85 10.75 -4.29
C THR A 152 7.07 9.26 -4.09
N ALA A 153 6.56 8.41 -4.98
CA ALA A 153 6.82 6.96 -4.92
C ALA A 153 8.32 6.65 -5.03
N ILE A 154 9.04 7.25 -5.99
CA ILE A 154 10.50 7.09 -6.10
C ILE A 154 11.20 7.59 -4.83
N GLY A 155 10.80 8.74 -4.29
CA GLY A 155 11.35 9.26 -3.04
C GLY A 155 11.14 8.32 -1.86
N ILE A 156 9.97 7.66 -1.77
CA ILE A 156 9.67 6.65 -0.75
C ILE A 156 10.62 5.45 -0.88
N TRP A 157 10.85 4.96 -2.10
CA TRP A 157 11.78 3.85 -2.35
C TRP A 157 13.22 4.21 -1.98
N LEU A 158 13.68 5.40 -2.36
CA LEU A 158 15.02 5.89 -2.00
C LEU A 158 15.18 6.05 -0.50
N LEU A 159 14.17 6.62 0.18
CA LEU A 159 14.16 6.76 1.64
C LEU A 159 14.20 5.38 2.34
N ALA A 160 13.36 4.44 1.91
CA ALA A 160 13.33 3.10 2.48
C ALA A 160 14.65 2.34 2.25
N ALA A 161 15.24 2.43 1.05
CA ALA A 161 16.55 1.84 0.74
C ALA A 161 17.66 2.46 1.59
N MET A 162 17.66 3.79 1.75
CA MET A 162 18.62 4.51 2.59
C MET A 162 18.52 4.04 4.05
N LEU A 163 17.31 3.97 4.60
CA LEU A 163 17.08 3.53 5.99
C LEU A 163 17.38 2.03 6.21
N ALA A 164 17.34 1.21 5.16
CA ALA A 164 17.71 -0.20 5.21
C ALA A 164 19.23 -0.46 5.11
N THR A 165 20.04 0.57 4.86
CA THR A 165 21.50 0.43 4.72
C THR A 165 22.18 -0.22 5.94
N PRO A 166 21.84 0.14 7.20
CA PRO A 166 22.43 -0.52 8.36
C PRO A 166 22.13 -2.02 8.42
N ALA A 167 20.95 -2.45 7.97
CA ALA A 167 20.61 -3.86 7.87
C ALA A 167 21.46 -4.56 6.81
N TYR A 168 21.65 -3.95 5.63
CA TYR A 168 22.48 -4.53 4.58
C TYR A 168 23.95 -4.68 4.99
N VAL A 169 24.53 -3.63 5.59
CA VAL A 169 25.96 -3.62 5.93
C VAL A 169 26.24 -4.41 7.21
N GLY A 170 25.38 -4.30 8.21
CA GLY A 170 25.58 -4.89 9.54
C GLY A 170 25.18 -6.35 9.67
N SER A 171 24.34 -6.89 8.76
CA SER A 171 23.95 -8.29 8.84
C SER A 171 25.10 -9.24 8.51
N TYR A 172 25.22 -10.29 9.31
CA TYR A 172 26.24 -11.32 9.19
C TYR A 172 25.68 -12.69 9.58
N VAL A 173 26.48 -13.74 9.36
CA VAL A 173 26.13 -15.10 9.80
C VAL A 173 26.83 -15.34 11.14
N ARG A 174 26.03 -15.47 12.20
CA ARG A 174 26.49 -15.75 13.56
C ARG A 174 26.51 -17.26 13.82
N THR A 175 27.59 -17.74 14.42
CA THR A 175 27.71 -19.12 14.89
C THR A 175 27.26 -19.20 16.36
N PHE A 176 26.37 -20.13 16.66
CA PHE A 176 26.00 -20.51 18.02
C PHE A 176 26.54 -21.93 18.31
N VAL A 177 27.21 -22.07 19.44
CA VAL A 177 27.75 -23.36 19.90
C VAL A 177 26.85 -23.85 21.03
N VAL A 178 26.18 -24.99 20.82
CA VAL A 178 25.37 -25.64 21.86
C VAL A 178 26.27 -26.52 22.70
N ASN A 179 26.96 -27.45 22.03
CA ASN A 179 27.88 -28.43 22.60
C ASN A 179 29.16 -28.47 21.73
N PRO A 180 30.26 -29.07 22.19
CA PRO A 180 31.51 -29.18 21.42
C PRO A 180 31.35 -29.81 20.02
N THR A 181 30.32 -30.63 19.83
CA THR A 181 29.99 -31.31 18.57
C THR A 181 28.87 -30.65 17.76
N THR A 182 28.14 -29.68 18.34
CA THR A 182 26.91 -29.13 17.75
C THR A 182 26.99 -27.61 17.69
N GLN A 183 27.14 -27.10 16.46
CA GLN A 183 27.10 -25.67 16.16
C GLN A 183 26.08 -25.38 15.06
N PHE A 184 25.45 -24.21 15.12
CA PHE A 184 24.51 -23.78 14.10
C PHE A 184 24.74 -22.32 13.69
N LEU A 185 24.50 -22.05 12.41
CA LEU A 185 24.66 -20.74 11.77
C LEU A 185 23.31 -20.03 11.68
N VAL A 186 23.27 -18.74 12.01
CA VAL A 186 22.05 -17.92 11.95
C VAL A 186 22.34 -16.59 11.29
N CYS A 187 21.45 -16.13 10.41
CA CYS A 187 21.49 -14.76 9.91
C CYS A 187 21.10 -13.78 11.03
N TYR A 188 22.01 -12.88 11.40
CA TYR A 188 21.83 -11.97 12.52
C TYR A 188 22.12 -10.51 12.11
N PRO A 189 21.18 -9.56 12.33
CA PRO A 189 21.29 -8.20 11.80
C PRO A 189 22.05 -7.21 12.70
N TYR A 190 22.63 -7.66 13.81
CA TYR A 190 23.28 -6.79 14.80
C TYR A 190 24.74 -7.24 15.06
N PRO A 191 25.72 -6.65 14.37
CA PRO A 191 27.12 -7.03 14.51
C PRO A 191 27.66 -6.58 15.88
N PRO A 192 28.41 -7.43 16.60
CA PRO A 192 28.92 -7.12 17.94
C PRO A 192 29.94 -5.97 17.92
N GLU A 193 30.63 -5.78 16.80
CA GLU A 193 31.63 -4.73 16.56
C GLU A 193 31.06 -3.31 16.68
N TRP A 194 29.74 -3.15 16.55
CA TRP A 194 29.10 -1.83 16.54
C TRP A 194 28.61 -1.40 17.95
N GLY A 195 28.98 -2.16 18.97
CA GLY A 195 28.72 -1.85 20.38
C GLY A 195 27.46 -2.54 20.93
N GLU A 196 27.46 -2.75 22.24
CA GLU A 196 26.41 -3.49 22.95
C GLU A 196 25.04 -2.79 22.93
N THR A 197 25.02 -1.47 22.79
CA THR A 197 23.79 -0.66 22.73
C THR A 197 23.19 -0.58 21.32
N TYR A 198 23.91 -1.03 20.30
CA TYR A 198 23.46 -0.96 18.90
C TYR A 198 22.18 -1.75 18.63
N PRO A 199 22.01 -3.01 19.10
CA PRO A 199 20.80 -3.79 18.86
C PRO A 199 19.54 -3.09 19.40
N SER A 200 19.54 -2.69 20.68
CA SER A 200 18.40 -2.01 21.31
C SER A 200 18.10 -0.67 20.64
N THR A 201 19.13 0.10 20.30
CA THR A 201 19.00 1.37 19.56
C THR A 201 18.34 1.16 18.20
N MET A 202 18.79 0.17 17.42
CA MET A 202 18.21 -0.12 16.10
C MET A 202 16.78 -0.66 16.20
N VAL A 203 16.46 -1.46 17.21
CA VAL A 203 15.09 -1.93 17.48
C VAL A 203 14.17 -0.75 17.76
N LEU A 204 14.59 0.18 18.61
CA LEU A 204 13.82 1.40 18.90
C LEU A 204 13.66 2.26 17.64
N LEU A 205 14.73 2.51 16.89
CA LEU A 205 14.65 3.30 15.66
C LEU A 205 13.71 2.65 14.63
N ARG A 206 13.78 1.33 14.45
CA ARG A 206 12.85 0.59 13.58
C ARG A 206 11.41 0.73 14.07
N PHE A 207 11.16 0.57 15.37
CA PHE A 207 9.83 0.78 15.95
C PHE A 207 9.32 2.22 15.72
N LEU A 208 10.17 3.22 15.93
CA LEU A 208 9.77 4.61 15.75
C LEU A 208 9.50 4.95 14.28
N VAL A 209 10.43 4.62 13.39
CA VAL A 209 10.42 5.04 11.99
C VAL A 209 9.46 4.20 11.14
N TYR A 210 9.39 2.89 11.37
CA TYR A 210 8.58 1.99 10.54
C TYR A 210 7.20 1.69 11.14
N TYR A 211 6.93 2.09 12.38
CA TYR A 211 5.66 1.79 13.06
C TYR A 211 5.02 3.01 13.71
N SER A 212 5.58 3.54 14.81
CA SER A 212 4.86 4.51 15.64
C SER A 212 4.70 5.89 14.98
N LEU A 213 5.75 6.48 14.42
CA LEU A 213 5.70 7.80 13.79
C LEU A 213 4.77 7.82 12.56
N PRO A 214 4.87 6.89 11.59
CA PRO A 214 3.95 6.85 10.47
C PRO A 214 2.48 6.65 10.91
N LEU A 215 2.22 5.77 11.88
CA LEU A 215 0.86 5.54 12.40
C LEU A 215 0.30 6.78 13.10
N ALA A 216 1.12 7.51 13.86
CA ALA A 216 0.72 8.77 14.49
C ALA A 216 0.37 9.84 13.43
N VAL A 217 1.20 9.98 12.40
CA VAL A 217 0.93 10.91 11.27
C VAL A 217 -0.34 10.52 10.53
N ILE A 218 -0.54 9.23 10.26
CA ILE A 218 -1.76 8.73 9.62
C ILE A 218 -2.98 9.04 10.51
N ALA A 219 -2.92 8.71 11.80
CA ALA A 219 -3.99 8.98 12.75
C ALA A 219 -4.35 10.47 12.78
N LEU A 220 -3.36 11.36 12.78
CA LEU A 220 -3.57 12.81 12.69
C LEU A 220 -4.34 13.19 11.42
N PHE A 221 -3.93 12.71 10.24
CA PHE A 221 -4.65 12.98 9.00
C PHE A 221 -6.11 12.50 9.06
N TYR A 222 -6.38 11.33 9.62
CA TYR A 222 -7.73 10.79 9.75
C TYR A 222 -8.58 11.58 10.75
N ILE A 223 -8.00 12.02 11.88
CA ILE A 223 -8.68 12.87 12.86
C ILE A 223 -9.04 14.22 12.21
N LEU A 224 -8.09 14.86 11.53
CA LEU A 224 -8.34 16.14 10.84
C LEU A 224 -9.39 16.00 9.73
N MET A 225 -9.35 14.90 8.97
CA MET A 225 -10.34 14.59 7.95
C MET A 225 -11.74 14.39 8.56
N ALA A 226 -11.85 13.67 9.68
CA ALA A 226 -13.10 13.45 10.37
C ALA A 226 -13.69 14.78 10.90
N ARG A 227 -12.85 15.62 11.54
CA ARG A 227 -13.27 16.95 12.01
C ARG A 227 -13.78 17.83 10.87
N HIS A 228 -13.06 17.88 9.75
CA HIS A 228 -13.49 18.63 8.58
C HIS A 228 -14.84 18.14 8.05
N LEU A 229 -15.04 16.82 7.97
CA LEU A 229 -16.29 16.24 7.47
C LEU A 229 -17.49 16.57 8.37
N VAL A 230 -17.30 16.53 9.70
CA VAL A 230 -18.35 16.88 10.68
C VAL A 230 -18.73 18.36 10.55
N LEU A 231 -17.74 19.26 10.53
CA LEU A 231 -17.97 20.70 10.41
C LEU A 231 -18.59 21.08 9.06
N SER A 232 -18.14 20.46 7.96
CA SER A 232 -18.68 20.70 6.63
C SER A 232 -20.13 20.22 6.48
N THR A 233 -20.54 19.20 7.23
CA THR A 233 -21.93 18.69 7.17
C THR A 233 -22.89 19.61 7.94
N GLN A 234 -22.43 20.27 9.00
CA GLN A 234 -23.23 21.22 9.79
C GLN A 234 -23.47 22.55 9.06
N ASN A 235 -22.54 22.97 8.20
CA ASN A 235 -22.57 24.27 7.52
C ASN A 235 -23.13 24.23 6.08
N MET A 236 -23.70 23.11 5.61
CA MET A 236 -24.16 22.96 4.22
C MET A 236 -25.68 22.70 4.09
N PRO A 237 -26.55 23.73 4.15
CA PRO A 237 -27.89 23.62 3.63
C PRO A 237 -27.87 23.83 2.10
N GLY A 238 -28.01 22.75 1.32
CA GLY A 238 -28.40 22.85 -0.10
C GLY A 238 -27.36 22.55 -1.19
N GLU A 239 -26.31 21.77 -0.95
CA GLU A 239 -25.36 21.42 -2.03
C GLU A 239 -25.96 20.50 -3.13
N MET A 240 -25.59 20.80 -4.38
CA MET A 240 -25.90 20.06 -5.60
C MET A 240 -25.59 18.55 -5.46
N GLN A 241 -26.51 17.66 -5.85
CA GLN A 241 -26.38 16.17 -5.74
C GLN A 241 -25.03 15.61 -6.25
N GLY A 242 -24.39 16.28 -7.22
CA GLY A 242 -23.08 15.92 -7.77
C GLY A 242 -21.93 15.99 -6.76
N THR A 243 -21.87 17.04 -5.94
CA THR A 243 -20.80 17.24 -4.94
C THR A 243 -20.91 16.20 -3.82
N GLN A 244 -22.13 15.95 -3.36
CA GLN A 244 -22.45 14.90 -2.38
C GLN A 244 -22.01 13.50 -2.86
N ARG A 245 -22.28 13.15 -4.12
CA ARG A 245 -21.84 11.87 -4.70
C ARG A 245 -20.32 11.77 -4.77
N GLN A 246 -19.63 12.86 -5.14
CA GLN A 246 -18.16 12.89 -5.20
C GLN A 246 -17.54 12.75 -3.80
N MET A 247 -18.09 13.42 -2.79
CA MET A 247 -17.65 13.30 -1.39
C MET A 247 -17.82 11.88 -0.85
N ARG A 248 -18.97 11.23 -1.10
CA ARG A 248 -19.18 9.82 -0.70
C ARG A 248 -18.15 8.89 -1.32
N ALA A 249 -17.82 9.08 -2.60
CA ALA A 249 -16.77 8.31 -3.27
C ALA A 249 -15.39 8.54 -2.62
N ARG A 250 -15.01 9.80 -2.33
CA ARG A 250 -13.74 10.14 -1.65
C ARG A 250 -13.66 9.51 -0.26
N ARG A 251 -14.75 9.58 0.52
CA ARG A 251 -14.87 8.93 1.84
C ARG A 251 -14.69 7.42 1.74
N LYS A 252 -15.34 6.76 0.78
CA LYS A 252 -15.17 5.32 0.56
C LYS A 252 -13.70 4.96 0.32
N VAL A 253 -12.99 5.72 -0.51
CA VAL A 253 -11.56 5.47 -0.76
C VAL A 253 -10.73 5.75 0.50
N ALA A 254 -11.06 6.77 1.29
CA ALA A 254 -10.36 7.03 2.55
C ALA A 254 -10.57 5.89 3.57
N LEU A 255 -11.78 5.32 3.65
CA LEU A 255 -12.05 4.14 4.49
C LEU A 255 -11.31 2.88 4.02
N THR A 256 -11.16 2.68 2.71
CA THR A 256 -10.35 1.57 2.22
C THR A 256 -8.87 1.73 2.57
N VAL A 257 -8.33 2.96 2.51
CA VAL A 257 -6.96 3.23 2.95
C VAL A 257 -6.82 3.01 4.46
N LEU A 258 -7.83 3.41 5.26
CA LEU A 258 -7.83 3.19 6.72
C LEU A 258 -7.80 1.70 7.04
N ALA A 259 -8.56 0.89 6.31
CA ALA A 259 -8.52 -0.56 6.47
C ALA A 259 -7.12 -1.13 6.24
N PHE A 260 -6.40 -0.68 5.21
CA PHE A 260 -5.00 -1.11 4.99
C PHE A 260 -4.06 -0.69 6.12
N VAL A 261 -4.25 0.52 6.67
CA VAL A 261 -3.47 1.00 7.82
C VAL A 261 -3.70 0.13 9.06
N LEU A 262 -4.95 -0.23 9.35
CA LEU A 262 -5.30 -1.08 10.48
C LEU A 262 -4.74 -2.50 10.32
N VAL A 263 -4.78 -3.05 9.11
CA VAL A 263 -4.15 -4.34 8.80
C VAL A 263 -2.64 -4.24 9.01
N PHE A 264 -1.98 -3.22 8.46
CA PHE A 264 -0.55 -3.00 8.64
C PHE A 264 -0.19 -2.97 10.14
N ALA A 265 -0.90 -2.16 10.92
CA ALA A 265 -0.67 -2.07 12.36
C ALA A 265 -0.81 -3.44 13.06
N ALA A 266 -1.89 -4.17 12.77
CA ALA A 266 -2.12 -5.50 13.35
C ALA A 266 -1.06 -6.54 12.94
N CYS A 267 -0.60 -6.50 11.69
CA CYS A 267 0.40 -7.43 11.16
C CYS A 267 1.80 -7.21 11.75
N PHE A 268 2.20 -5.96 11.99
CA PHE A 268 3.56 -5.66 12.47
C PHE A 268 3.66 -5.54 14.00
N LEU A 269 2.54 -5.33 14.71
CA LEU A 269 2.52 -5.19 16.16
C LEU A 269 3.22 -6.36 16.90
N PRO A 270 2.94 -7.65 16.62
CA PRO A 270 3.52 -8.73 17.42
C PRO A 270 5.05 -8.79 17.27
N SER A 271 5.57 -8.54 16.07
CA SER A 271 7.01 -8.46 15.81
C SER A 271 7.68 -7.33 16.58
N HIS A 272 7.08 -6.13 16.58
CA HIS A 272 7.61 -5.00 17.32
C HIS A 272 7.56 -5.22 18.83
N VAL A 273 6.47 -5.79 19.36
CA VAL A 273 6.35 -6.14 20.78
C VAL A 273 7.43 -7.13 21.18
N PHE A 274 7.62 -8.22 20.41
CA PHE A 274 8.65 -9.22 20.68
C PHE A 274 10.06 -8.61 20.66
N MET A 275 10.40 -7.84 19.62
CA MET A 275 11.74 -7.25 19.49
C MET A 275 12.02 -6.22 20.59
N MET A 276 11.04 -5.39 20.95
CA MET A 276 11.19 -4.43 22.04
C MET A 276 11.42 -5.15 23.36
N TRP A 277 10.59 -6.16 23.69
CA TRP A 277 10.78 -6.96 24.90
C TRP A 277 12.15 -7.63 24.95
N PHE A 278 12.55 -8.30 23.87
CA PHE A 278 13.80 -9.08 23.84
C PHE A 278 15.07 -8.24 24.01
N TYR A 279 15.09 -7.01 23.50
CA TYR A 279 16.30 -6.15 23.54
C TYR A 279 16.27 -5.06 24.62
N TYR A 280 15.15 -4.85 25.31
CA TYR A 280 15.05 -3.87 26.41
C TYR A 280 14.82 -4.50 27.78
N CYS A 281 14.32 -5.73 27.86
CA CYS A 281 14.16 -6.43 29.14
C CYS A 281 15.47 -7.16 29.48
N PRO A 282 16.20 -6.80 30.56
CA PRO A 282 17.48 -7.43 30.90
C PRO A 282 17.36 -8.93 31.15
N THR A 283 16.23 -9.37 31.69
CA THR A 283 15.91 -10.77 31.99
C THR A 283 15.32 -11.53 30.80
N ALA A 284 15.24 -10.93 29.60
CA ALA A 284 14.55 -11.55 28.44
C ALA A 284 15.10 -12.93 28.05
N GLN A 285 16.39 -13.18 28.27
CA GLN A 285 17.00 -14.49 27.97
C GLN A 285 16.57 -15.57 28.97
N GLU A 286 16.45 -15.20 30.25
CA GLU A 286 16.02 -16.09 31.33
C GLU A 286 14.50 -16.33 31.29
N ASP A 287 13.74 -15.28 30.97
CA ASP A 287 12.28 -15.31 30.87
C ASP A 287 11.78 -15.90 29.53
N TYR A 288 12.68 -16.28 28.62
CA TYR A 288 12.32 -16.82 27.32
C TYR A 288 11.68 -18.20 27.47
N ASN A 289 10.37 -18.26 27.22
CA ASN A 289 9.58 -19.48 27.33
C ASN A 289 8.78 -19.75 26.05
N GLY A 290 7.99 -20.83 26.06
CA GLY A 290 7.16 -21.22 24.93
C GLY A 290 6.18 -20.13 24.46
N TRP A 291 5.72 -19.24 25.35
CA TRP A 291 4.85 -18.12 24.94
C TRP A 291 5.62 -17.08 24.12
N TRP A 292 6.77 -16.60 24.60
CA TRP A 292 7.61 -15.68 23.82
C TRP A 292 8.11 -16.30 22.52
N HIS A 293 8.36 -17.61 22.51
CA HIS A 293 8.67 -18.35 21.30
C HIS A 293 7.51 -18.34 20.29
N ALA A 294 6.29 -18.61 20.74
CA ALA A 294 5.10 -18.54 19.89
C ALA A 294 4.85 -17.12 19.39
N LEU A 295 4.98 -16.09 20.23
CA LEU A 295 4.82 -14.69 19.84
C LEU A 295 5.83 -14.29 18.74
N ARG A 296 7.08 -14.75 18.86
CA ARG A 296 8.11 -14.55 17.83
C ARG A 296 7.68 -15.13 16.47
N ILE A 297 7.21 -16.38 16.47
CA ILE A 297 6.76 -17.06 15.24
C ILE A 297 5.53 -16.38 14.67
N ILE A 298 4.53 -16.06 15.51
CA ILE A 298 3.31 -15.35 15.11
C ILE A 298 3.67 -14.00 14.48
N GLY A 299 4.59 -13.24 15.10
CA GLY A 299 5.08 -11.98 14.54
C GLY A 299 5.69 -12.13 13.16
N PHE A 300 6.58 -13.11 12.96
CA PHE A 300 7.13 -13.39 11.63
C PHE A 300 6.05 -13.74 10.61
N CYS A 301 5.12 -14.64 10.96
CA CYS A 301 4.01 -15.03 10.08
C CYS A 301 3.13 -13.83 9.72
N PHE A 302 2.74 -13.02 10.70
CA PHE A 302 1.87 -11.85 10.50
C PHE A 302 2.56 -10.77 9.65
N SER A 303 3.87 -10.57 9.83
CA SER A 303 4.65 -9.62 9.04
C SER A 303 4.67 -9.99 7.56
N PHE A 304 4.81 -11.28 7.22
CA PHE A 304 4.74 -11.73 5.83
C PHE A 304 3.30 -11.80 5.29
N LEU A 305 2.31 -12.10 6.15
CA LEU A 305 0.89 -12.10 5.76
C LEU A 305 0.42 -10.72 5.28
N ASN A 306 1.01 -9.62 5.78
CA ASN A 306 0.73 -8.27 5.31
C ASN A 306 0.81 -8.17 3.77
N SER A 307 1.79 -8.83 3.16
CA SER A 307 1.99 -8.82 1.71
C SER A 307 0.91 -9.57 0.92
N CYS A 308 0.13 -10.45 1.56
CA CYS A 308 -1.01 -11.12 0.94
C CYS A 308 -2.31 -10.32 1.06
N VAL A 309 -2.41 -9.41 2.04
CA VAL A 309 -3.67 -8.71 2.31
C VAL A 309 -4.01 -7.72 1.19
N ASN A 310 -3.01 -7.05 0.61
CA ASN A 310 -3.21 -6.03 -0.43
C ASN A 310 -4.03 -6.55 -1.64
N PRO A 311 -3.65 -7.65 -2.33
CA PRO A 311 -4.46 -8.26 -3.38
C PRO A 311 -5.86 -8.69 -2.92
N ILE A 312 -5.96 -9.36 -1.76
CA ILE A 312 -7.22 -9.90 -1.23
C ILE A 312 -8.22 -8.77 -0.97
N ALA A 313 -7.77 -7.72 -0.29
CA ALA A 313 -8.63 -6.61 0.06
C ALA A 313 -9.01 -5.76 -1.16
N LEU A 314 -8.13 -5.60 -2.16
CA LEU A 314 -8.52 -4.98 -3.44
C LEU A 314 -9.53 -5.82 -4.24
N TYR A 315 -9.42 -7.15 -4.20
CA TYR A 315 -10.40 -8.05 -4.79
C TYR A 315 -11.79 -7.91 -4.13
N CYS A 316 -11.83 -7.77 -2.81
CA CYS A 316 -13.08 -7.61 -2.05
C CYS A 316 -13.71 -6.21 -2.20
N THR A 317 -12.90 -5.16 -2.22
CA THR A 317 -13.38 -3.77 -2.14
C THR A 317 -13.57 -3.10 -3.50
N SER A 318 -12.88 -3.56 -4.55
CA SER A 318 -12.91 -2.94 -5.88
C SER A 318 -13.42 -3.89 -6.96
N GLY A 319 -14.62 -3.58 -7.49
CA GLY A 319 -15.21 -4.33 -8.60
C GLY A 319 -14.37 -4.30 -9.88
N ILE A 320 -13.57 -3.24 -10.10
CA ILE A 320 -12.68 -3.12 -11.25
C ILE A 320 -11.52 -4.11 -11.11
N PHE A 321 -10.81 -4.11 -9.97
CA PHE A 321 -9.72 -5.05 -9.72
C PHE A 321 -10.22 -6.48 -9.72
N ARG A 322 -11.37 -6.77 -9.08
CA ARG A 322 -12.01 -8.09 -9.10
C ARG A 322 -12.24 -8.62 -10.52
N LYS A 323 -12.73 -7.78 -11.43
CA LYS A 323 -12.93 -8.16 -12.85
C LYS A 323 -11.61 -8.53 -13.52
N HIS A 324 -10.53 -7.81 -13.23
CA HIS A 324 -9.22 -8.14 -13.75
C HIS A 324 -8.66 -9.42 -13.14
N PHE A 325 -8.71 -9.60 -11.82
CA PHE A 325 -8.32 -10.86 -11.16
C PHE A 325 -9.04 -12.06 -11.76
N ASN A 326 -10.36 -12.00 -11.94
CA ASN A 326 -11.13 -13.07 -12.57
C ASN A 326 -10.69 -13.34 -14.02
N ARG A 327 -10.30 -12.30 -14.76
CA ARG A 327 -9.84 -12.47 -16.15
C ARG A 327 -8.45 -13.11 -16.22
N TYR A 328 -7.51 -12.66 -15.39
CA TYR A 328 -6.12 -13.12 -15.43
C TYR A 328 -5.93 -14.46 -14.72
N LEU A 329 -6.65 -14.74 -13.64
CA LEU A 329 -6.49 -15.96 -12.84
C LEU A 329 -7.41 -17.10 -13.28
N LEU A 330 -8.67 -16.81 -13.59
CA LEU A 330 -9.66 -17.86 -13.90
C LEU A 330 -9.77 -18.16 -15.40
N CYS A 331 -8.88 -17.59 -16.23
CA CYS A 331 -8.87 -17.75 -17.69
C CYS A 331 -10.26 -17.65 -18.33
N ARG A 332 -11.18 -16.86 -17.74
CA ARG A 332 -12.47 -16.54 -18.34
C ARG A 332 -12.19 -15.54 -19.45
N GLY A 333 -11.68 -16.07 -20.57
CA GLY A 333 -11.67 -15.43 -21.86
C GLY A 333 -13.07 -14.89 -22.08
N GLY A 334 -13.17 -13.58 -22.22
CA GLY A 334 -14.45 -12.97 -22.46
C GLY A 334 -14.98 -13.47 -23.80
N SER A 335 -15.91 -14.42 -23.78
CA SER A 335 -17.08 -14.37 -24.65
C SER A 335 -17.90 -13.13 -24.30
N ALA A 336 -17.29 -11.95 -24.44
CA ALA A 336 -17.99 -10.73 -24.71
C ALA A 336 -17.98 -10.62 -26.23
N ARG A 337 -18.87 -11.39 -26.85
CA ARG A 337 -19.36 -11.13 -28.19
C ARG A 337 -19.64 -9.64 -28.24
N GLY A 338 -18.91 -8.93 -29.09
CA GLY A 338 -19.04 -7.50 -29.22
C GLY A 338 -20.48 -7.17 -29.60
N THR A 339 -21.28 -6.73 -28.63
CA THR A 339 -22.28 -5.72 -28.92
C THR A 339 -21.50 -4.45 -29.18
N ARG A 340 -21.02 -4.32 -30.42
CA ARG A 340 -20.94 -3.02 -31.07
C ARG A 340 -22.36 -2.47 -30.98
N GLY A 341 -22.66 -1.75 -29.89
CA GLY A 341 -23.61 -0.67 -29.96
C GLY A 341 -23.00 0.32 -30.93
N SER A 342 -23.30 0.14 -32.21
CA SER A 342 -23.16 1.17 -33.21
C SER A 342 -23.91 2.36 -32.64
N MET A 343 -23.17 3.37 -32.18
CA MET A 343 -23.71 4.71 -32.09
C MET A 343 -23.93 5.11 -33.55
N SER A 344 -25.08 4.71 -34.09
CA SER A 344 -25.61 5.30 -35.31
C SER A 344 -25.80 6.77 -35.01
N LEU A 345 -24.84 7.56 -35.47
CA LEU A 345 -24.98 8.99 -35.61
C LEU A 345 -26.10 9.19 -36.65
N SER A 346 -27.35 9.30 -36.20
CA SER A 346 -28.46 9.72 -37.04
C SER A 346 -28.26 11.19 -37.37
N THR A 347 -27.48 11.43 -38.42
CA THR A 347 -27.44 12.68 -39.16
C THR A 347 -28.83 12.90 -39.77
N SER A 348 -29.74 13.55 -39.05
CA SER A 348 -30.96 14.10 -39.65
C SER A 348 -30.68 15.54 -40.07
N ARG A 349 -30.29 15.71 -41.34
CA ARG A 349 -30.47 16.98 -42.05
C ARG A 349 -31.14 16.73 -43.40
N ARG A 350 -32.38 17.21 -43.43
CA ARG A 350 -33.12 17.85 -44.53
C ARG A 350 -33.56 16.94 -45.68
N LEU A 351 -34.86 17.00 -45.97
CA LEU A 351 -35.38 17.69 -47.15
C LEU A 351 -36.91 17.78 -47.04
N THR A 352 -37.40 18.99 -46.79
CA THR A 352 -38.80 19.37 -46.98
C THR A 352 -39.09 19.40 -48.48
N SER A 353 -39.91 18.48 -48.97
CA SER A 353 -40.52 18.55 -50.30
C SER A 353 -42.04 18.65 -50.18
N SER A 354 -42.49 19.85 -50.53
CA SER A 354 -43.82 20.27 -50.99
C SER A 354 -44.85 19.17 -51.26
N ARG A 355 -46.01 19.25 -50.58
CA ARG A 355 -47.29 18.82 -51.17
C ARG A 355 -48.40 19.81 -50.83
N LYS A 356 -48.87 20.43 -51.91
CA LYS A 356 -49.97 21.35 -52.15
C LYS A 356 -51.23 21.24 -51.27
N THR A 357 -51.70 22.44 -50.90
CA THR A 357 -53.08 22.99 -50.93
C THR A 357 -54.20 22.30 -50.14
N ASN A 358 -54.75 23.01 -49.16
CA ASN A 358 -56.02 23.75 -49.32
C ASN A 358 -56.26 24.68 -48.12
N ILE A 359 -56.83 25.86 -48.39
CA ILE A 359 -57.86 26.59 -47.61
C ILE A 359 -57.64 28.13 -47.64
N SER A 360 -58.67 28.76 -48.22
CA SER A 360 -59.23 30.11 -48.06
C SER A 360 -58.45 31.38 -48.43
N MET A 361 -59.01 32.04 -49.45
CA MET A 361 -59.02 33.48 -49.73
C MET A 361 -59.09 34.38 -48.49
N VAL A 362 -58.30 35.47 -48.49
CA VAL A 362 -58.74 36.89 -48.40
C VAL A 362 -57.55 37.78 -48.85
N PRO A 363 -57.72 38.78 -49.74
CA PRO A 363 -56.64 39.69 -50.13
C PRO A 363 -56.67 41.00 -49.31
N ARG A 364 -55.51 41.52 -48.90
CA ARG A 364 -55.34 42.94 -48.56
C ARG A 364 -53.95 43.47 -48.89
N THR A 365 -53.91 44.20 -50.00
CA THR A 365 -53.26 45.50 -50.24
C THR A 365 -51.85 45.76 -49.70
N THR A 366 -50.97 45.96 -50.68
CA THR A 366 -49.72 46.73 -50.69
C THR A 366 -49.73 48.03 -49.86
N SER A 367 -48.66 48.29 -49.12
CA SER A 367 -48.11 49.65 -49.01
C SER A 367 -46.58 49.61 -48.91
N VAL A 368 -45.99 50.41 -49.79
CA VAL A 368 -44.56 50.66 -49.97
C VAL A 368 -44.11 51.66 -48.91
N GLY A 369 -43.05 51.35 -48.18
CA GLY A 369 -42.35 52.30 -47.33
C GLY A 369 -41.36 53.14 -48.14
N ARG A 370 -41.53 54.45 -48.10
CA ARG A 370 -40.45 55.43 -48.36
C ARG A 370 -40.80 56.70 -47.62
N ASP A 371 -40.16 56.91 -46.48
CA ASP A 371 -40.19 58.17 -45.76
C ASP A 371 -38.78 58.76 -45.81
N SER A 372 -38.68 59.96 -46.37
CA SER A 372 -37.49 60.79 -46.36
C SER A 372 -37.96 62.21 -46.61
N SER A 373 -37.98 63.05 -45.57
CA SER A 373 -37.75 64.49 -45.65
C SER A 373 -38.02 65.23 -44.34
N ILE A 374 -36.99 66.00 -43.92
CA ILE A 374 -37.05 67.44 -43.59
C ILE A 374 -37.55 67.77 -42.15
N ARG A 375 -36.91 68.60 -41.30
CA ARG A 375 -35.88 69.66 -41.41
C ARG A 375 -35.35 70.04 -40.00
N LEU A 376 -34.10 70.52 -39.94
CA LEU A 376 -33.53 71.67 -39.18
C LEU A 376 -33.70 71.71 -37.63
N ILE A 377 -32.73 72.14 -36.80
CA ILE A 377 -32.02 73.43 -36.78
C ILE A 377 -30.67 73.35 -36.03
N SER A 378 -29.67 74.02 -36.64
CA SER A 378 -28.48 74.77 -36.18
C SER A 378 -28.16 75.01 -34.68
N ASN A 379 -26.86 74.84 -34.35
CA ASN A 379 -25.87 75.79 -33.75
C ASN A 379 -24.81 74.94 -33.01
N GLY A 380 -23.49 75.14 -33.04
CA GLY A 380 -22.65 76.25 -33.47
C GLY A 380 -21.56 76.45 -32.41
N SER A 381 -20.28 76.46 -32.83
CA SER A 381 -19.13 77.20 -32.26
C SER A 381 -17.87 76.39 -31.91
N SER A 382 -16.78 77.05 -32.26
CA SER A 382 -15.38 76.68 -32.44
C SER A 382 -14.46 77.31 -31.39
N LYS A 383 -13.19 76.86 -31.38
CA LYS A 383 -11.96 77.44 -30.76
C LYS A 383 -11.78 77.04 -29.29
N LEU A 384 -10.61 76.60 -28.81
CA LEU A 384 -9.21 76.81 -29.20
C LEU A 384 -8.40 75.50 -29.12
#